data_AF-A0A7S0BZ78-F1
#
_entry.id   AF-A0A7S0BZ78-F1
#
_cell.length_a   1.000
_cell.length_b   1.000
_cell.length_c   1.000
_cell.angle_alpha   90.00
_cell.angle_beta   90.00
_cell.angle_gamma   90.00
#
_symmetry.space_group_name_H-M   'P 1'
#
loop_
_entity.id
_entity.type
_entity.pdbx_description
1 polymer ?
#
loop_
_entity_poly.entity_id
_entity_poly.type
_entity_poly.pdbx_seq_one_letter_code
_entity_poly.pdbx_strand_id
1 'polypeptide(L)'
;FANIRELCINNDERCAFWVSEEECEKNPTFMLGNCPLACKYCDMLDKFSRCAIERHDGILIPGYIKKKIEKMGELNEIMDMEFILSPTSSNPQTPWFARFNHFLSFSESKALIELGNKAGWDLREDPGSNTPRHRSHIAICDEDCDEEIKEIMDKLAHIIDMPLSNFEFALFEKYEFSESTNISHDFDTHDVWKPAGPCVFTIYICLSDVDEGGSVGFPDLNWLIIEPQVGQALWWANVMDNDPFLKNENMGYEALPVVGKDVKYTVLFRVHLNNWRDPYNHMCT
;
A
#
# COMPACT_ATOMS: atom_id res chain seq x y z
N PHE A 1 15.36 19.98 14.72
CA PHE A 1 15.83 20.83 13.59
C PHE A 1 17.18 21.51 13.79
N ALA A 2 17.56 21.98 14.98
CA ALA A 2 18.86 22.67 15.16
C ALA A 2 20.07 21.77 14.78
N ASN A 3 20.01 20.47 15.06
CA ASN A 3 21.12 19.52 14.85
C ASN A 3 21.26 19.00 13.39
N ILE A 4 20.29 19.26 12.51
CA ILE A 4 20.27 18.79 11.11
C ILE A 4 20.35 19.94 10.10
N ARG A 5 20.26 21.19 10.57
CA ARG A 5 20.28 22.39 9.71
C ARG A 5 21.58 22.49 8.91
N GLU A 6 22.69 22.04 9.47
CA GLU A 6 24.00 22.02 8.81
C GLU A 6 24.13 20.89 7.77
N LEU A 7 23.32 19.84 7.88
CA LEU A 7 23.29 18.71 6.93
C LEU A 7 22.32 18.95 5.76
N CYS A 8 21.38 19.89 5.90
CA CYS A 8 20.43 20.29 4.88
C CYS A 8 21.07 21.23 3.84
N ILE A 9 21.96 20.69 3.02
CA ILE A 9 22.66 21.43 1.96
C ILE A 9 22.69 20.65 0.65
N ASN A 10 22.93 21.33 -0.46
CA ASN A 10 23.25 20.69 -1.74
C ASN A 10 24.74 20.45 -1.80
N ASN A 11 25.15 19.18 -1.85
CA ASN A 11 26.55 18.77 -1.87
C ASN A 11 27.15 18.73 -3.29
N ASP A 12 26.33 18.91 -4.33
CA ASP A 12 26.76 18.95 -5.73
C ASP A 12 26.17 20.18 -6.46
N GLU A 13 26.96 20.80 -7.34
CA GLU A 13 26.51 21.93 -8.15
C GLU A 13 25.38 21.57 -9.13
N ARG A 14 25.26 20.28 -9.48
CA ARG A 14 24.24 19.75 -10.39
C ARG A 14 22.92 19.42 -9.70
N CYS A 15 22.78 19.62 -8.38
CA CYS A 15 21.53 19.32 -7.69
C CYS A 15 20.31 19.96 -8.35
N ALA A 16 20.41 21.21 -8.81
CA ALA A 16 19.31 21.88 -9.51
C ALA A 16 18.97 21.21 -10.86
N PHE A 17 19.99 20.71 -11.58
CA PHE A 17 19.81 19.98 -12.83
C PHE A 17 19.18 18.60 -12.61
N TRP A 18 19.63 17.86 -11.60
CA TRP A 18 19.05 16.56 -11.26
C TRP A 18 17.59 16.67 -10.81
N VAL A 19 17.25 17.71 -10.04
CA VAL A 19 15.84 18.00 -9.73
C VAL A 19 15.02 18.23 -11.01
N SER A 20 15.55 18.95 -12.00
CA SER A 20 14.82 19.16 -13.26
C SER A 20 14.65 17.89 -14.10
N GLU A 21 15.42 16.84 -13.84
CA GLU A 21 15.31 15.53 -14.48
C GLU A 21 14.49 14.52 -13.65
N GLU A 22 13.82 14.99 -12.59
CA GLU A 22 12.96 14.20 -11.68
C GLU A 22 13.74 13.13 -10.89
N GLU A 23 15.02 13.42 -10.57
CA GLU A 23 15.85 12.50 -9.80
C GLU A 23 15.40 12.38 -8.34
N CYS A 24 14.63 13.34 -7.80
CA CYS A 24 14.08 13.22 -6.45
C CYS A 24 13.15 12.01 -6.34
N GLU A 25 12.40 11.72 -7.40
CA GLU A 25 11.43 10.65 -7.51
C GLU A 25 12.08 9.37 -8.08
N LYS A 26 12.93 9.50 -9.09
CA LYS A 26 13.61 8.37 -9.75
C LYS A 26 14.75 7.80 -8.90
N ASN A 27 15.43 8.63 -8.11
CA ASN A 27 16.61 8.25 -7.34
C ASN A 27 16.61 8.88 -5.93
N PRO A 28 15.56 8.64 -5.13
CA PRO A 28 15.32 9.36 -3.87
C PRO A 28 16.43 9.15 -2.85
N THR A 29 17.02 7.96 -2.79
CA THR A 29 18.09 7.64 -1.82
C THR A 29 19.36 8.44 -2.11
N PHE A 30 19.77 8.51 -3.38
CA PHE A 30 20.93 9.31 -3.79
C PHE A 30 20.67 10.79 -3.55
N MET A 31 19.48 11.28 -3.93
CA MET A 31 19.13 12.68 -3.77
C MET A 31 18.98 13.10 -2.30
N LEU A 32 18.50 12.23 -1.41
CA LEU A 32 18.45 12.49 0.03
C LEU A 32 19.85 12.66 0.65
N GLY A 33 20.84 11.90 0.19
CA GLY A 33 22.23 12.04 0.66
C GLY A 33 23.00 13.22 0.04
N ASN A 34 22.72 13.56 -1.23
CA ASN A 34 23.51 14.53 -2.00
C ASN A 34 22.84 15.89 -2.18
N CYS A 35 21.53 15.91 -2.34
CA CYS A 35 20.74 17.09 -2.68
C CYS A 35 19.48 17.25 -1.80
N PRO A 36 19.53 17.00 -0.48
CA PRO A 36 18.33 17.03 0.37
C PRO A 36 17.66 18.40 0.38
N LEU A 37 18.43 19.49 0.25
CA LEU A 37 17.85 20.83 0.18
C LEU A 37 17.08 21.06 -1.13
N ALA A 38 17.63 20.65 -2.27
CA ALA A 38 16.98 20.81 -3.57
C ALA A 38 15.70 19.97 -3.68
N CYS A 39 15.72 18.74 -3.17
CA CYS A 39 14.54 17.86 -3.13
C CYS A 39 13.58 18.15 -1.96
N LYS A 40 13.89 19.11 -1.09
CA LYS A 40 13.12 19.45 0.12
C LYS A 40 13.00 18.28 1.11
N TYR A 41 14.02 17.43 1.19
CA TYR A 41 14.07 16.25 2.05
C TYR A 41 14.74 16.48 3.42
N CYS A 42 14.92 17.74 3.82
CA CYS A 42 15.72 18.07 4.99
C CYS A 42 15.12 17.62 6.33
N ASP A 43 13.81 17.48 6.40
CA ASP A 43 13.06 16.93 7.52
C ASP A 43 13.31 15.41 7.70
N MET A 44 13.65 14.71 6.63
CA MET A 44 13.98 13.29 6.66
C MET A 44 15.42 12.99 7.08
N LEU A 45 16.33 13.98 7.06
CA LEU A 45 17.77 13.75 7.30
C LEU A 45 18.08 13.12 8.66
N ASP A 46 17.36 13.48 9.71
CA ASP A 46 17.55 12.88 11.04
C ASP A 46 17.24 11.38 10.98
N LYS A 47 16.06 11.02 10.49
CA LYS A 47 15.64 9.63 10.34
C LYS A 47 16.54 8.84 9.39
N PHE A 48 16.92 9.45 8.26
CA PHE A 48 17.86 8.86 7.31
C PHE A 48 19.20 8.53 7.96
N SER A 49 19.79 9.48 8.69
CA SER A 49 21.10 9.28 9.34
C SER A 49 21.08 8.17 10.40
N ARG A 50 19.94 7.96 11.06
CA ARG A 50 19.76 6.93 12.09
C ARG A 50 19.41 5.55 11.51
N CYS A 51 18.53 5.51 10.50
CA CYS A 51 17.88 4.28 10.04
C CYS A 51 18.48 3.69 8.76
N ALA A 52 19.11 4.49 7.89
CA ALA A 52 19.53 4.01 6.56
C ALA A 52 20.65 2.95 6.63
N ILE A 53 21.38 2.86 7.75
CA ILE A 53 22.49 1.91 7.94
C ILE A 53 21.98 0.46 8.05
N GLU A 54 20.74 0.26 8.49
CA GLU A 54 20.11 -1.06 8.62
C GLU A 54 19.45 -1.56 7.33
N ARG A 55 19.54 -0.77 6.24
CA ARG A 55 19.01 -1.17 4.94
C ARG A 55 19.84 -2.35 4.40
N HIS A 56 19.20 -3.50 4.37
CA HIS A 56 19.67 -4.60 3.53
C HIS A 56 19.14 -4.35 2.12
N ASP A 57 20.02 -3.91 1.22
CA ASP A 57 19.75 -4.03 -0.22
C ASP A 57 19.62 -5.52 -0.52
N GLY A 58 18.39 -6.02 -0.47
CA GLY A 58 18.06 -7.35 -0.95
C GLY A 58 18.58 -7.48 -2.39
N ILE A 59 19.05 -8.67 -2.75
CA ILE A 59 19.39 -8.95 -4.13
C ILE A 59 18.12 -8.68 -4.95
N LEU A 60 18.19 -7.70 -5.85
CA LEU A 60 17.20 -7.49 -6.90
C LEU A 60 17.12 -8.77 -7.72
N ILE A 61 16.02 -9.52 -7.57
CA ILE A 61 15.75 -10.72 -8.35
C ILE A 61 14.83 -10.29 -9.50
N PRO A 62 15.29 -10.25 -10.77
CA PRO A 62 14.41 -10.04 -11.90
C PRO A 62 13.23 -11.03 -11.89
N GLY A 63 12.01 -10.53 -12.07
CA GLY A 63 10.79 -11.35 -11.96
C GLY A 63 10.46 -11.72 -10.51
N TYR A 64 10.81 -10.87 -9.54
CA TYR A 64 10.48 -11.05 -8.12
C TYR A 64 8.98 -11.30 -7.93
N ILE A 65 8.15 -10.47 -8.55
CA ILE A 65 6.70 -10.59 -8.46
C ILE A 65 6.24 -11.84 -9.21
N LYS A 66 6.68 -12.05 -10.45
CA LYS A 66 6.36 -13.26 -11.23
C LYS A 66 6.62 -14.57 -10.46
N LYS A 67 7.74 -14.70 -9.75
CA LYS A 67 8.02 -15.90 -8.93
C LYS A 67 7.01 -16.10 -7.80
N LYS A 68 6.56 -15.02 -7.16
CA LYS A 68 5.50 -15.08 -6.14
C LYS A 68 4.15 -15.45 -6.77
N ILE A 69 3.87 -14.90 -7.95
CA ILE A 69 2.67 -15.24 -8.73
C ILE A 69 2.64 -16.70 -9.15
N GLU A 70 3.76 -17.29 -9.56
CA GLU A 70 3.82 -18.72 -9.92
C GLU A 70 3.31 -19.60 -8.78
N LYS A 71 3.66 -19.26 -7.53
CA LYS A 71 3.16 -19.95 -6.33
C LYS A 71 1.69 -19.64 -6.02
N MET A 72 1.24 -18.40 -6.19
CA MET A 72 -0.19 -18.06 -6.07
C MET A 72 -1.03 -18.80 -7.10
N GLY A 73 -0.53 -18.92 -8.34
CA GLY A 73 -1.17 -19.60 -9.47
C GLY A 73 -1.48 -21.07 -9.21
N GLU A 74 -0.63 -21.77 -8.45
CA GLU A 74 -0.85 -23.15 -8.03
C GLU A 74 -2.05 -23.29 -7.07
N LEU A 75 -2.48 -22.20 -6.43
CA LEU A 75 -3.60 -22.16 -5.49
C LEU A 75 -4.92 -21.68 -6.13
N ASN A 76 -4.90 -21.25 -7.40
CA ASN A 76 -6.04 -20.57 -8.04
C ASN A 76 -7.34 -21.37 -8.01
N GLU A 77 -7.30 -22.66 -8.37
CA GLU A 77 -8.51 -23.49 -8.41
C GLU A 77 -9.08 -23.79 -7.01
N ILE A 78 -8.22 -23.75 -5.97
CA ILE A 78 -8.62 -24.03 -4.58
C ILE A 78 -9.27 -22.79 -3.95
N MET A 79 -8.84 -21.59 -4.33
CA MET A 79 -9.21 -20.35 -3.62
C MET A 79 -10.17 -19.43 -4.39
N ASP A 80 -10.75 -19.91 -5.50
CA ASP A 80 -11.64 -19.13 -6.37
C ASP A 80 -11.02 -17.76 -6.74
N MET A 81 -9.82 -17.84 -7.30
CA MET A 81 -9.02 -16.69 -7.69
C MET A 81 -8.88 -16.58 -9.21
N GLU A 82 -8.94 -15.35 -9.70
CA GLU A 82 -8.62 -15.00 -11.08
C GLU A 82 -7.71 -13.76 -11.16
N PHE A 83 -6.87 -13.72 -12.19
CA PHE A 83 -6.14 -12.50 -12.54
C PHE A 83 -7.04 -11.60 -13.40
N ILE A 84 -7.34 -10.41 -12.88
CA ILE A 84 -8.01 -9.34 -13.63
C ILE A 84 -7.03 -8.74 -14.63
N LEU A 85 -5.78 -8.55 -14.21
CA LEU A 85 -4.69 -8.06 -15.06
C LEU A 85 -3.43 -8.89 -14.85
N SER A 86 -2.70 -9.11 -15.93
CA SER A 86 -1.36 -9.70 -15.90
C SER A 86 -0.48 -9.08 -17.00
N PRO A 87 0.83 -8.86 -16.74
CA PRO A 87 1.77 -8.43 -17.75
C PRO A 87 1.85 -9.42 -18.92
N THR A 88 1.96 -8.88 -20.14
CA THR A 88 2.16 -9.68 -21.36
C THR A 88 3.44 -9.24 -22.07
N SER A 89 3.93 -10.05 -23.01
CA SER A 89 5.07 -9.65 -23.85
C SER A 89 4.82 -8.35 -24.63
N SER A 90 3.56 -8.07 -24.98
CA SER A 90 3.13 -6.85 -25.67
C SER A 90 2.93 -5.65 -24.74
N ASN A 91 2.61 -5.88 -23.47
CA ASN A 91 2.39 -4.84 -22.49
C ASN A 91 3.01 -5.24 -21.13
N PRO A 92 4.34 -5.12 -20.98
CA PRO A 92 5.05 -5.53 -19.76
C PRO A 92 4.83 -4.56 -18.59
N GLN A 93 4.24 -3.39 -18.84
CA GLN A 93 3.93 -2.39 -17.80
C GLN A 93 2.59 -2.64 -17.11
N THR A 94 1.77 -3.55 -17.65
CA THR A 94 0.50 -3.94 -17.01
C THR A 94 0.79 -4.51 -15.63
N PRO A 95 0.15 -4.00 -14.56
CA PRO A 95 0.35 -4.49 -13.21
C PRO A 95 -0.22 -5.91 -13.06
N TRP A 96 0.29 -6.64 -12.07
CA TRP A 96 -0.37 -7.84 -11.59
C TRP A 96 -1.55 -7.44 -10.71
N PHE A 97 -2.76 -7.90 -11.05
CA PHE A 97 -3.98 -7.64 -10.29
C PHE A 97 -4.85 -8.90 -10.23
N ALA A 98 -5.12 -9.39 -9.03
CA ALA A 98 -5.91 -10.60 -8.78
C ALA A 98 -7.13 -10.31 -7.90
N ARG A 99 -8.19 -11.08 -8.13
CA ARG A 99 -9.41 -11.10 -7.34
C ARG A 99 -9.63 -12.50 -6.78
N PHE A 100 -9.95 -12.57 -5.49
CA PHE A 100 -10.48 -13.76 -4.81
C PHE A 100 -11.97 -13.52 -4.57
N ASN A 101 -12.82 -14.31 -5.21
CA ASN A 101 -14.28 -14.09 -5.14
C ASN A 101 -14.85 -14.42 -3.75
N HIS A 102 -14.30 -15.44 -3.08
CA HIS A 102 -14.78 -15.94 -1.79
C HIS A 102 -13.62 -16.13 -0.79
N PHE A 103 -12.86 -15.07 -0.52
CA PHE A 103 -11.69 -15.15 0.34
C PHE A 103 -12.05 -15.33 1.83
N LEU A 104 -13.04 -14.57 2.30
CA LEU A 104 -13.62 -14.70 3.65
C LEU A 104 -15.06 -15.20 3.59
N SER A 105 -15.45 -15.95 4.61
CA SER A 105 -16.84 -16.21 4.92
C SER A 105 -17.53 -14.96 5.48
N PHE A 106 -18.86 -14.93 5.40
CA PHE A 106 -19.67 -13.86 6.01
C PHE A 106 -19.39 -13.69 7.52
N SER A 107 -19.15 -14.78 8.24
CA SER A 107 -18.81 -14.74 9.67
C SER A 107 -17.45 -14.11 9.94
N GLU A 108 -16.44 -14.42 9.13
CA GLU A 108 -15.10 -13.81 9.25
C GLU A 108 -15.17 -12.31 8.91
N SER A 109 -15.89 -11.94 7.86
CA SER A 109 -16.10 -10.52 7.50
C SER A 109 -16.78 -9.75 8.63
N LYS A 110 -17.81 -10.34 9.26
CA LYS A 110 -18.48 -9.72 10.41
C LYS A 110 -17.56 -9.59 11.63
N ALA A 111 -16.76 -10.60 11.93
CA ALA A 111 -15.81 -10.56 13.03
C ALA A 111 -14.77 -9.44 12.84
N LEU A 112 -14.32 -9.23 11.60
CA LEU A 112 -13.42 -8.13 11.25
C LEU A 112 -14.07 -6.74 11.39
N ILE A 113 -15.35 -6.61 11.05
CA ILE A 113 -16.09 -5.36 11.32
C ILE A 113 -16.18 -5.08 12.83
N GLU A 114 -16.47 -6.11 13.63
CA GLU A 114 -16.49 -6.00 15.10
C GLU A 114 -15.11 -5.63 15.65
N LEU A 115 -14.04 -6.15 15.06
CA LEU A 115 -12.66 -5.80 15.39
C LEU A 115 -12.36 -4.32 15.11
N GLY A 116 -12.70 -3.82 13.92
CA GLY A 116 -12.56 -2.40 13.58
C GLY A 116 -13.37 -1.48 14.52
N ASN A 117 -14.58 -1.89 14.90
CA ASN A 117 -15.39 -1.17 15.89
C ASN A 117 -14.74 -1.11 17.27
N LYS A 118 -14.04 -2.17 17.68
CA LYS A 118 -13.32 -2.25 18.96
C LYS A 118 -12.03 -1.42 18.93
N ALA A 119 -11.32 -1.39 17.81
CA ALA A 119 -10.13 -0.56 17.60
C ALA A 119 -10.47 0.95 17.65
N GLY A 120 -11.68 1.32 17.22
CA GLY A 120 -12.19 2.68 17.31
C GLY A 120 -11.94 3.48 16.04
N TRP A 121 -12.95 4.23 15.61
CA TRP A 121 -12.95 4.93 14.33
C TRP A 121 -12.53 6.39 14.47
N ASP A 122 -11.43 6.75 13.81
CA ASP A 122 -11.01 8.13 13.61
C ASP A 122 -11.45 8.65 12.25
N LEU A 123 -11.92 9.89 12.21
CA LEU A 123 -12.24 10.55 10.94
C LEU A 123 -10.94 10.99 10.25
N ARG A 124 -10.75 10.55 9.01
CA ARG A 124 -9.66 10.97 8.12
C ARG A 124 -10.22 11.82 6.99
N GLU A 125 -9.72 13.04 6.85
CA GLU A 125 -10.01 13.93 5.72
C GLU A 125 -8.82 13.96 4.77
N ASP A 126 -9.07 13.91 3.47
CA ASP A 126 -7.99 13.89 2.49
C ASP A 126 -7.35 15.28 2.31
N PRO A 127 -6.00 15.37 2.23
CA PRO A 127 -5.30 16.64 2.06
C PRO A 127 -5.76 17.41 0.82
N GLY A 128 -6.02 18.70 0.98
CA GLY A 128 -6.42 19.57 -0.14
C GLY A 128 -7.87 19.40 -0.60
N SER A 129 -8.65 18.52 0.02
CA SER A 129 -10.09 18.46 -0.20
C SER A 129 -10.79 19.64 0.48
N ASN A 130 -11.35 20.55 -0.32
CA ASN A 130 -12.32 21.53 0.17
C ASN A 130 -13.75 20.98 0.18
N THR A 131 -13.95 19.70 -0.19
CA THR A 131 -15.29 19.09 -0.22
C THR A 131 -15.46 18.16 0.98
N PRO A 132 -16.63 18.18 1.67
CA PRO A 132 -16.90 17.30 2.81
C PRO A 132 -17.00 15.82 2.45
N ARG A 133 -16.72 15.43 1.20
CA ARG A 133 -16.97 14.09 0.65
C ARG A 133 -15.72 13.22 0.58
N HIS A 134 -14.53 13.80 0.40
CA HIS A 134 -13.27 13.04 0.40
C HIS A 134 -12.78 12.83 1.84
N ARG A 135 -13.42 11.87 2.50
CA ARG A 135 -13.13 11.47 3.87
C ARG A 135 -13.53 10.01 4.06
N SER A 136 -12.90 9.38 5.04
CA SER A 136 -13.24 8.04 5.49
C SER A 136 -13.08 7.95 7.01
N HIS A 137 -13.66 6.92 7.60
CA HIS A 137 -13.38 6.55 8.97
C HIS A 137 -12.34 5.43 8.95
N ILE A 138 -11.23 5.60 9.69
CA ILE A 138 -10.17 4.60 9.76
C ILE A 138 -10.03 4.06 11.19
N ALA A 139 -9.63 2.80 11.30
CA ALA A 139 -9.17 2.22 12.55
C ALA A 139 -7.92 1.37 12.25
N ILE A 140 -6.90 1.45 13.10
CA ILE A 140 -5.70 0.63 12.96
C ILE A 140 -5.75 -0.45 14.02
N CYS A 141 -5.62 -1.70 13.60
CA CYS A 141 -5.42 -2.79 14.53
C CYS A 141 -3.92 -3.03 14.73
N ASP A 142 -3.41 -2.49 15.84
CA ASP A 142 -2.01 -2.59 16.22
C ASP A 142 -1.69 -3.88 16.99
N GLU A 143 -0.55 -3.92 17.70
CA GLU A 143 -0.09 -5.10 18.43
C GLU A 143 -1.11 -5.64 19.44
N ASP A 144 -2.01 -4.79 19.97
CA ASP A 144 -2.99 -5.20 20.98
C ASP A 144 -4.12 -6.06 20.39
N CYS A 145 -4.33 -6.02 19.08
CA CYS A 145 -5.36 -6.83 18.41
C CYS A 145 -4.86 -7.69 17.24
N ASP A 146 -3.56 -7.67 16.93
CA ASP A 146 -2.94 -8.54 15.92
C ASP A 146 -3.33 -10.01 16.11
N GLU A 147 -3.37 -10.54 17.35
CA GLU A 147 -3.76 -11.94 17.61
C GLU A 147 -5.21 -12.26 17.19
N GLU A 148 -6.12 -11.26 17.16
CA GLU A 148 -7.51 -11.45 16.73
C GLU A 148 -7.65 -11.55 15.20
N ILE A 149 -6.66 -11.06 14.43
CA ILE A 149 -6.64 -11.09 12.95
C ILE A 149 -5.53 -11.98 12.37
N LYS A 150 -4.67 -12.52 13.23
CA LYS A 150 -3.46 -13.28 12.86
C LYS A 150 -3.72 -14.44 11.92
N GLU A 151 -4.79 -15.20 12.10
CA GLU A 151 -5.11 -16.34 11.22
C GLU A 151 -5.33 -15.88 9.77
N ILE A 152 -5.97 -14.72 9.57
CA ILE A 152 -6.18 -14.13 8.25
C ILE A 152 -4.85 -13.64 7.68
N MET A 153 -4.03 -12.99 8.49
CA MET A 153 -2.71 -12.53 8.06
C MET A 153 -1.78 -13.71 7.72
N ASP A 154 -1.79 -14.80 8.48
CA ASP A 154 -1.02 -16.02 8.22
C ASP A 154 -1.47 -16.66 6.90
N LYS A 155 -2.78 -16.72 6.65
CA LYS A 155 -3.34 -17.17 5.37
C LYS A 155 -2.83 -16.29 4.21
N LEU A 156 -2.90 -14.97 4.34
CA LEU A 156 -2.41 -14.03 3.33
C LEU A 156 -0.91 -14.20 3.09
N ALA A 157 -0.10 -14.21 4.14
CA ALA A 157 1.34 -14.42 4.13
C ALA A 157 1.73 -15.71 3.39
N HIS A 158 1.01 -16.80 3.64
CA HIS A 158 1.21 -18.06 2.94
C HIS A 158 0.92 -17.97 1.43
N ILE A 159 -0.18 -17.31 1.07
CA ILE A 159 -0.62 -17.13 -0.32
C ILE A 159 0.41 -16.32 -1.11
N ILE A 160 0.84 -15.17 -0.59
CA ILE A 160 1.74 -14.24 -1.30
C ILE A 160 3.22 -14.55 -1.07
N ASP A 161 3.52 -15.61 -0.33
CA ASP A 161 4.87 -16.05 0.02
C ASP A 161 5.71 -14.95 0.67
N MET A 162 5.15 -14.28 1.67
CA MET A 162 5.79 -13.19 2.40
C MET A 162 5.63 -13.43 3.90
N PRO A 163 6.67 -13.22 4.73
CA PRO A 163 6.52 -13.40 6.17
C PRO A 163 5.65 -12.28 6.76
N LEU A 164 4.97 -12.57 7.87
CA LEU A 164 4.12 -11.59 8.60
C LEU A 164 4.87 -10.30 8.96
N SER A 165 6.19 -10.38 9.18
CA SER A 165 7.03 -9.23 9.48
C SER A 165 7.02 -8.15 8.39
N ASN A 166 6.63 -8.49 7.16
CA ASN A 166 6.55 -7.54 6.04
C ASN A 166 5.22 -6.77 5.99
N PHE A 167 4.23 -7.19 6.76
CA PHE A 167 2.92 -6.55 6.77
C PHE A 167 2.92 -5.35 7.72
N GLU A 168 2.33 -4.24 7.27
CA GLU A 168 1.84 -3.20 8.18
C GLU A 168 0.76 -3.77 9.12
N PHE A 169 0.33 -2.96 10.08
CA PHE A 169 -0.88 -3.20 10.84
C PHE A 169 -2.12 -3.16 9.93
N ALA A 170 -3.16 -3.92 10.30
CA ALA A 170 -4.39 -3.95 9.52
C ALA A 170 -5.09 -2.58 9.59
N LEU A 171 -5.32 -1.97 8.44
CA LEU A 171 -6.04 -0.71 8.31
C LEU A 171 -7.50 -0.99 7.96
N PHE A 172 -8.38 -0.78 8.93
CA PHE A 172 -9.82 -0.82 8.70
C PHE A 172 -10.29 0.51 8.14
N GLU A 173 -11.16 0.46 7.15
CA GLU A 173 -11.81 1.64 6.61
C GLU A 173 -13.33 1.46 6.59
N LYS A 174 -14.03 2.56 6.86
CA LYS A 174 -15.48 2.65 6.88
C LYS A 174 -15.90 3.89 6.11
N TYR A 175 -16.88 3.72 5.22
CA TYR A 175 -17.44 4.79 4.41
C TYR A 175 -18.96 4.84 4.57
N GLU A 176 -19.46 6.01 4.99
CA GLU A 176 -20.88 6.32 5.06
C GLU A 176 -21.37 6.98 3.76
N PHE A 177 -22.65 7.35 3.71
CA PHE A 177 -23.27 7.97 2.54
C PHE A 177 -22.46 9.18 2.03
N SER A 178 -22.20 9.19 0.73
CA SER A 178 -21.45 10.19 -0.03
C SER A 178 -19.96 10.31 0.33
N GLU A 179 -19.42 9.44 1.19
CA GLU A 179 -18.00 9.41 1.52
C GLU A 179 -17.20 8.66 0.45
N SER A 180 -16.00 9.16 0.18
CA SER A 180 -15.06 8.70 -0.86
C SER A 180 -13.63 9.07 -0.46
N THR A 181 -12.63 8.64 -1.23
CA THR A 181 -11.26 9.19 -1.12
C THR A 181 -10.89 9.99 -2.36
N ASN A 182 -9.75 10.66 -2.33
CA ASN A 182 -9.01 11.05 -3.52
C ASN A 182 -8.21 9.86 -4.06
N ILE A 183 -7.74 9.99 -5.30
CA ILE A 183 -6.75 9.07 -5.88
C ILE A 183 -5.49 9.10 -5.02
N SER A 184 -5.10 7.91 -4.58
CA SER A 184 -3.89 7.68 -3.79
C SER A 184 -3.14 6.45 -4.31
N HIS A 185 -1.94 6.22 -3.78
CA HIS A 185 -1.11 5.09 -4.15
C HIS A 185 -0.36 4.59 -2.90
N ASP A 186 -0.27 3.28 -2.71
CA ASP A 186 0.33 2.72 -1.48
C ASP A 186 1.86 2.66 -1.51
N PHE A 187 2.49 2.74 -2.69
CA PHE A 187 3.92 3.03 -2.82
C PHE A 187 4.22 4.51 -2.51
N ASP A 188 5.14 4.74 -1.56
CA ASP A 188 5.76 6.05 -1.29
C ASP A 188 7.25 6.03 -1.70
N THR A 189 7.67 7.02 -2.50
CA THR A 189 9.09 7.17 -2.91
C THR A 189 10.00 7.41 -1.71
N HIS A 190 9.48 7.94 -0.60
CA HIS A 190 10.23 8.12 0.64
C HIS A 190 10.44 6.83 1.42
N ASP A 191 9.72 5.75 1.11
CA ASP A 191 9.96 4.43 1.71
C ASP A 191 11.14 3.70 1.07
N VAL A 192 11.53 4.10 -0.15
CA VAL A 192 12.58 3.43 -0.92
C VAL A 192 13.89 3.32 -0.14
N TRP A 193 14.25 4.34 0.65
CA TRP A 193 15.49 4.35 1.44
C TRP A 193 15.36 3.70 2.82
N LYS A 194 14.14 3.48 3.31
CA LYS A 194 13.89 2.94 4.65
C LYS A 194 14.24 1.45 4.71
N PRO A 195 14.56 0.89 5.88
CA PRO A 195 14.90 -0.53 6.00
C PRO A 195 13.81 -1.48 5.48
N ALA A 196 12.53 -1.15 5.71
CA ALA A 196 11.39 -1.91 5.20
C ALA A 196 11.28 -1.90 3.67
N GLY A 197 11.84 -0.88 3.01
CA GLY A 197 11.62 -0.62 1.59
C GLY A 197 10.17 -0.21 1.29
N PRO A 198 9.83 -0.04 0.00
CA PRO A 198 8.49 0.37 -0.41
C PRO A 198 7.44 -0.70 -0.14
N CYS A 199 6.18 -0.28 -0.04
CA CYS A 199 5.03 -1.16 -0.14
C CYS A 199 4.94 -1.75 -1.55
N VAL A 200 5.11 -3.07 -1.68
CA VAL A 200 5.15 -3.80 -2.95
C VAL A 200 3.81 -4.43 -3.31
N PHE A 201 3.01 -4.81 -2.32
CA PHE A 201 1.68 -5.36 -2.52
C PHE A 201 0.65 -4.69 -1.62
N THR A 202 -0.56 -4.52 -2.16
CA THR A 202 -1.73 -4.19 -1.35
C THR A 202 -2.73 -5.33 -1.44
N ILE A 203 -3.28 -5.70 -0.29
CA ILE A 203 -4.43 -6.59 -0.17
C ILE A 203 -5.59 -5.77 0.37
N TYR A 204 -6.70 -5.76 -0.33
CA TYR A 204 -7.90 -5.02 0.02
C TYR A 204 -9.09 -5.96 0.09
N ILE A 205 -9.69 -6.10 1.26
CA ILE A 205 -10.80 -7.04 1.49
C ILE A 205 -12.08 -6.26 1.78
N CYS A 206 -13.12 -6.57 1.00
CA CYS A 206 -14.46 -6.05 1.20
C CYS A 206 -15.15 -6.84 2.32
N LEU A 207 -15.58 -6.16 3.38
CA LEU A 207 -16.20 -6.77 4.56
C LEU A 207 -17.73 -6.64 4.55
N SER A 208 -18.29 -5.82 3.67
CA SER A 208 -19.73 -5.63 3.50
C SER A 208 -20.12 -5.44 2.04
N ASP A 209 -21.36 -5.79 1.72
CA ASP A 209 -22.01 -5.40 0.47
C ASP A 209 -22.51 -3.95 0.58
N VAL A 210 -22.67 -3.30 -0.57
CA VAL A 210 -23.25 -1.95 -0.70
C VAL A 210 -24.27 -1.98 -1.82
N ASP A 211 -25.50 -1.56 -1.56
CA ASP A 211 -26.58 -1.58 -2.57
C ASP A 211 -26.30 -0.69 -3.80
N GLU A 212 -25.61 0.44 -3.62
CA GLU A 212 -25.27 1.37 -4.71
C GLU A 212 -23.99 2.19 -4.40
N GLY A 213 -23.05 2.22 -5.35
CA GLY A 213 -21.77 2.93 -5.22
C GLY A 213 -20.78 2.21 -4.31
N GLY A 214 -19.78 2.92 -3.81
CA GLY A 214 -18.77 2.36 -2.91
C GLY A 214 -17.74 1.45 -3.59
N SER A 215 -17.68 1.40 -4.92
CA SER A 215 -16.67 0.64 -5.66
C SER A 215 -15.25 1.16 -5.39
N VAL A 216 -14.23 0.37 -5.71
CA VAL A 216 -12.85 0.86 -5.83
C VAL A 216 -12.53 1.07 -7.31
N GLY A 217 -12.00 2.24 -7.65
CA GLY A 217 -11.68 2.64 -9.01
C GLY A 217 -10.19 2.82 -9.24
N PHE A 218 -9.69 2.37 -10.40
CA PHE A 218 -8.31 2.54 -10.86
C PHE A 218 -8.29 3.39 -12.15
N PRO A 219 -8.00 4.71 -12.07
CA PRO A 219 -8.21 5.64 -13.19
C PRO A 219 -7.33 5.32 -14.40
N ASP A 220 -6.06 5.01 -14.14
CA ASP A 220 -5.04 4.78 -15.16
C ASP A 220 -5.17 3.40 -15.84
N LEU A 221 -6.08 2.55 -15.35
CA LEU A 221 -6.42 1.26 -15.95
C LEU A 221 -7.69 1.33 -16.79
N ASN A 222 -7.85 2.41 -17.57
CA ASN A 222 -9.07 2.70 -18.34
C ASN A 222 -10.33 2.71 -17.47
N TRP A 223 -10.20 3.29 -16.29
CA TRP A 223 -11.25 3.32 -15.27
C TRP A 223 -11.76 1.93 -14.88
N LEU A 224 -10.85 1.03 -14.52
CA LEU A 224 -11.23 -0.28 -13.98
C LEU A 224 -11.94 -0.08 -12.65
N ILE A 225 -13.18 -0.53 -12.55
CA ILE A 225 -14.03 -0.38 -11.36
C ILE A 225 -14.38 -1.77 -10.83
N ILE A 226 -14.16 -1.98 -9.54
CA ILE A 226 -14.50 -3.22 -8.83
C ILE A 226 -15.57 -2.92 -7.79
N GLU A 227 -16.75 -3.51 -7.99
CA GLU A 227 -17.88 -3.41 -7.06
C GLU A 227 -17.61 -4.20 -5.77
N PRO A 228 -17.99 -3.65 -4.60
CA PRO A 228 -17.74 -4.31 -3.32
C PRO A 228 -18.64 -5.54 -3.16
N GLN A 229 -18.05 -6.64 -2.72
CA GLN A 229 -18.77 -7.87 -2.39
C GLN A 229 -18.20 -8.43 -1.07
N VAL A 230 -19.07 -8.78 -0.13
CA VAL A 230 -18.66 -9.32 1.16
C VAL A 230 -17.75 -10.54 1.00
N GLY A 231 -16.59 -10.49 1.63
CA GLY A 231 -15.58 -11.55 1.59
C GLY A 231 -14.73 -11.61 0.32
N GLN A 232 -14.96 -10.71 -0.65
CA GLN A 232 -14.09 -10.54 -1.81
C GLN A 232 -12.77 -9.90 -1.37
N ALA A 233 -11.65 -10.47 -1.81
CA ALA A 233 -10.33 -9.86 -1.63
C ALA A 233 -9.72 -9.50 -2.98
N LEU A 234 -9.06 -8.35 -3.02
CA LEU A 234 -8.28 -7.85 -4.14
C LEU A 234 -6.82 -7.85 -3.73
N TRP A 235 -5.93 -8.20 -4.65
CA TRP A 235 -4.50 -8.16 -4.46
C TRP A 235 -3.85 -7.53 -5.68
N TRP A 236 -2.98 -6.53 -5.50
CA TRP A 236 -2.22 -5.94 -6.59
C TRP A 236 -0.77 -5.64 -6.22
N ALA A 237 0.07 -5.57 -7.26
CA ALA A 237 1.44 -5.11 -7.17
C ALA A 237 1.55 -3.59 -7.38
N ASN A 238 2.09 -2.89 -6.38
CA ASN A 238 2.33 -1.43 -6.42
C ASN A 238 3.60 -1.04 -7.19
N VAL A 239 4.37 -2.04 -7.64
CA VAL A 239 5.70 -1.88 -8.22
C VAL A 239 5.84 -2.64 -9.54
N MET A 240 6.89 -2.33 -10.29
CA MET A 240 7.19 -2.99 -11.56
C MET A 240 7.70 -4.42 -11.33
N ASP A 241 7.29 -5.37 -12.19
CA ASP A 241 7.66 -6.80 -12.07
C ASP A 241 9.18 -7.04 -12.13
N ASN A 242 9.88 -6.19 -12.88
CA ASN A 242 11.33 -6.26 -13.05
C ASN A 242 12.13 -5.49 -12.00
N ASP A 243 11.49 -4.59 -11.24
CA ASP A 243 12.14 -3.79 -10.21
C ASP A 243 11.15 -3.39 -9.08
N PRO A 244 11.23 -4.04 -7.90
CA PRO A 244 10.37 -3.73 -6.76
C PRO A 244 10.66 -2.37 -6.09
N PHE A 245 11.64 -1.59 -6.56
CA PHE A 245 11.86 -0.21 -6.13
C PHE A 245 11.27 0.82 -7.09
N LEU A 246 10.70 0.39 -8.23
CA LEU A 246 10.03 1.27 -9.18
C LEU A 246 8.51 1.16 -9.00
N LYS A 247 7.87 2.30 -8.75
CA LYS A 247 6.42 2.43 -8.69
C LYS A 247 5.77 2.02 -10.01
N ASN A 248 4.64 1.31 -9.94
CA ASN A 248 3.77 1.12 -11.09
C ASN A 248 2.70 2.23 -11.10
N GLU A 249 2.89 3.26 -11.93
CA GLU A 249 2.00 4.44 -11.95
C GLU A 249 0.52 4.09 -12.24
N ASN A 250 0.25 2.94 -12.85
CA ASN A 250 -1.12 2.55 -13.19
C ASN A 250 -1.95 2.10 -11.98
N MET A 251 -1.34 1.94 -10.79
CA MET A 251 -2.00 1.42 -9.59
C MET A 251 -2.50 2.51 -8.63
N GLY A 252 -2.61 3.75 -9.10
CA GLY A 252 -3.38 4.76 -8.39
C GLY A 252 -4.83 4.31 -8.25
N TYR A 253 -5.43 4.47 -7.06
CA TYR A 253 -6.80 4.06 -6.81
C TYR A 253 -7.54 5.01 -5.86
N GLU A 254 -8.87 4.99 -5.92
CA GLU A 254 -9.74 5.69 -4.99
C GLU A 254 -10.95 4.84 -4.60
N ALA A 255 -11.48 5.08 -3.40
CA ALA A 255 -12.81 4.62 -3.04
C ALA A 255 -13.84 5.58 -3.64
N LEU A 256 -14.70 5.07 -4.52
CA LEU A 256 -15.79 5.84 -5.11
C LEU A 256 -16.91 6.08 -4.08
N PRO A 257 -17.70 7.16 -4.24
CA PRO A 257 -18.74 7.52 -3.28
C PRO A 257 -19.74 6.39 -3.02
N VAL A 258 -20.05 6.15 -1.74
CA VAL A 258 -21.21 5.34 -1.34
C VAL A 258 -22.48 6.14 -1.63
N VAL A 259 -23.42 5.56 -2.38
CA VAL A 259 -24.68 6.23 -2.76
C VAL A 259 -25.88 5.62 -2.03
N GLY A 260 -25.79 4.33 -1.69
CA GLY A 260 -26.79 3.62 -0.90
C GLY A 260 -26.86 4.08 0.57
N LYS A 261 -27.80 3.47 1.31
CA LYS A 261 -27.94 3.68 2.77
C LYS A 261 -27.00 2.80 3.59
N ASP A 262 -26.37 1.83 2.96
CA ASP A 262 -25.44 0.92 3.61
C ASP A 262 -24.12 1.60 3.91
N VAL A 263 -23.38 1.01 4.83
CA VAL A 263 -22.03 1.43 5.18
C VAL A 263 -21.07 0.42 4.56
N LYS A 264 -20.09 0.93 3.82
CA LYS A 264 -19.00 0.10 3.28
C LYS A 264 -17.94 -0.10 4.35
N TYR A 265 -17.56 -1.33 4.61
CA TYR A 265 -16.44 -1.69 5.47
C TYR A 265 -15.39 -2.45 4.69
N THR A 266 -14.13 -2.09 4.87
CA THR A 266 -12.99 -2.80 4.28
C THR A 266 -11.86 -2.95 5.28
N VAL A 267 -10.97 -3.89 5.01
CA VAL A 267 -9.66 -3.98 5.66
C VAL A 267 -8.58 -4.03 4.58
N LEU A 268 -7.52 -3.26 4.80
CA LEU A 268 -6.40 -3.11 3.91
C LEU A 268 -5.13 -3.59 4.62
N PHE A 269 -4.32 -4.37 3.91
CA PHE A 269 -2.98 -4.77 4.32
C PHE A 269 -1.96 -4.28 3.30
N ARG A 270 -1.04 -3.43 3.76
CA ARG A 270 0.15 -3.04 3.00
C ARG A 270 1.28 -4.02 3.31
N VAL A 271 1.96 -4.48 2.27
CA VAL A 271 3.06 -5.45 2.38
C VAL A 271 4.32 -4.84 1.80
N HIS A 272 5.32 -4.66 2.65
CA HIS A 272 6.61 -4.08 2.29
C HIS A 272 7.56 -5.12 1.70
N LEU A 273 8.54 -4.62 0.95
CA LEU A 273 9.58 -5.46 0.35
C LEU A 273 10.37 -6.25 1.40
N ASN A 274 10.69 -5.63 2.53
CA ASN A 274 11.44 -6.21 3.66
C ASN A 274 10.62 -6.16 4.96
N ASN A 275 11.23 -6.63 6.05
CA ASN A 275 10.67 -6.56 7.39
C ASN A 275 10.33 -5.11 7.75
N TRP A 276 9.04 -4.86 8.02
CA TRP A 276 8.47 -3.59 8.42
C TRP A 276 8.31 -3.46 9.94
N ARG A 277 8.05 -4.58 10.62
CA ARG A 277 7.77 -4.61 12.07
C ARG A 277 8.97 -4.20 12.92
N ASP A 278 10.17 -4.70 12.61
CA ASP A 278 11.36 -4.33 13.40
C ASP A 278 11.70 -2.84 13.24
N PRO A 279 11.77 -2.27 12.02
CA PRO A 279 11.99 -0.84 11.86
C PRO A 279 10.88 0.03 12.47
N TYR A 280 9.63 -0.43 12.48
CA TYR A 280 8.52 0.30 13.11
C TYR A 280 8.79 0.52 14.60
N ASN A 281 9.22 -0.53 15.30
CA ASN A 281 9.57 -0.50 16.73
C ASN A 281 10.76 0.43 17.05
N HIS A 282 11.55 0.79 16.02
CA HIS A 282 12.67 1.73 16.11
C HIS A 282 12.36 3.12 15.52
N MET A 283 11.10 3.40 15.17
CA MET A 283 10.66 4.63 14.48
C MET A 283 11.40 4.89 13.16
N CYS A 284 11.61 3.81 12.39
CA CYS A 284 12.33 3.78 11.12
C CYS A 284 11.44 3.46 9.90
N THR A 285 10.14 3.23 10.09
CA THR A 285 9.08 3.19 9.05
C THR A 285 8.42 4.53 8.89
#